data_AF-A0A4Q3ST64-F1
#
_entry.id   AF-A0A4Q3ST64-F1
#
_cell.length_a   1.000
_cell.length_b   1.000
_cell.length_c   1.000
_cell.angle_alpha   90.00
_cell.angle_beta   90.00
_cell.angle_gamma   90.00
#
_symmetry.space_group_name_H-M   'P 1'
#
loop_
_entity.id
_entity.type
_entity.pdbx_description
1 polymer ?
#
loop_
_entity_poly.entity_id
_entity_poly.type
_entity_poly.pdbx_seq_one_letter_code
_entity_poly.pdbx_strand_id
1 'polypeptide(L)'
;RLVFGTRTLESEAVLAKADQGPGAEAILIGRQRQVALDRAIAALPTKLKEPLILTCFEDLSHQAAGELLGVSAKTIETRVYRARRKLSEALGLNEIDPVV
;
A
#
# COMPACT_ATOMS: atom_id res chain seq x y z
N ARG A 1 57.11 31.74 -4.94
CA ARG A 1 56.17 31.50 -6.06
C ARG A 1 56.56 30.14 -6.65
N LEU A 2 55.97 29.05 -6.15
CA LEU A 2 56.27 27.69 -6.58
C LEU A 2 55.16 27.20 -7.51
N VAL A 3 55.56 26.78 -8.70
CA VAL A 3 54.79 26.00 -9.66
C VAL A 3 54.88 24.55 -9.21
N PHE A 4 53.74 23.90 -8.98
CA PHE A 4 53.69 22.46 -8.72
C PHE A 4 52.49 21.84 -9.44
N GLY A 5 52.80 20.86 -10.30
CA GLY A 5 52.03 19.62 -10.38
C GLY A 5 50.85 19.56 -11.35
N THR A 6 51.12 19.56 -12.66
CA THR A 6 50.24 18.89 -13.63
C THR A 6 50.52 17.38 -13.61
N ARG A 7 49.75 16.61 -12.85
CA ARG A 7 49.42 15.21 -13.18
C ARG A 7 48.30 14.66 -12.29
N THR A 8 47.06 14.72 -12.78
CA THR A 8 46.10 13.63 -12.59
C THR A 8 45.30 13.54 -13.88
N LEU A 9 45.80 12.74 -14.83
CA LEU A 9 44.99 12.24 -15.92
C LEU A 9 44.03 11.20 -15.32
N GLU A 10 42.75 11.39 -15.61
CA GLU A 10 41.78 10.37 -15.99
C GLU A 10 41.74 9.08 -15.14
N SER A 11 40.70 8.92 -14.32
CA SER A 11 40.00 7.63 -14.25
C SER A 11 38.59 7.78 -13.69
N GLU A 12 37.63 7.55 -14.57
CA GLU A 12 36.29 7.03 -14.30
C GLU A 12 35.33 7.92 -13.48
N ALA A 13 34.83 8.95 -14.17
CA ALA A 13 33.39 9.14 -14.14
C ALA A 13 32.71 7.82 -14.56
N VAL A 14 31.57 7.53 -13.93
CA VAL A 14 30.67 6.39 -14.20
C VAL A 14 31.04 5.08 -13.49
N LEU A 15 31.05 5.06 -12.15
CA LEU A 15 30.37 3.93 -11.51
C LEU A 15 28.88 4.23 -11.58
N ALA A 16 28.21 3.48 -12.44
CA ALA A 16 26.78 3.49 -12.65
C ALA A 16 26.06 3.64 -11.31
N LYS A 17 25.29 4.72 -11.19
CA LYS A 17 24.21 4.79 -10.23
C LYS A 17 23.27 3.64 -10.61
N ALA A 18 23.51 2.47 -10.01
CA ALA A 18 22.64 1.32 -10.13
C ALA A 18 21.21 1.83 -9.92
N ASP A 19 20.35 1.51 -10.86
CA ASP A 19 18.97 1.97 -10.92
C ASP A 19 18.35 1.78 -9.54
N GLN A 20 18.10 2.89 -8.82
CA GLN A 20 17.48 2.87 -7.49
C GLN A 20 15.95 2.71 -7.59
N GLY A 21 15.48 2.26 -8.75
CA GLY A 21 14.12 1.80 -8.94
C GLY A 21 13.96 0.35 -8.47
N PRO A 22 12.75 -0.03 -8.03
CA PRO A 22 12.43 -1.44 -7.83
C PRO A 22 12.73 -2.21 -9.13
N GLY A 23 13.46 -3.31 -9.02
CA GLY A 23 13.75 -4.17 -10.17
C GLY A 23 12.47 -4.65 -10.86
N ALA A 24 12.57 -5.10 -12.11
CA ALA A 24 11.42 -5.54 -12.91
C ALA A 24 10.54 -6.58 -12.20
N GLU A 25 11.15 -7.48 -11.43
CA GLU A 25 10.46 -8.45 -10.57
C GLU A 25 9.64 -7.77 -9.46
N ALA A 26 10.22 -6.79 -8.75
CA ALA A 26 9.54 -6.05 -7.70
C ALA A 26 8.36 -5.23 -8.23
N ILE A 27 8.49 -4.64 -9.43
CA ILE A 27 7.38 -3.95 -10.12
C ILE A 27 6.24 -4.93 -10.43
N LEU A 28 6.58 -6.12 -10.93
CA LEU A 28 5.59 -7.13 -11.31
C LEU A 28 4.86 -7.70 -10.08
N ILE A 29 5.57 -7.97 -8.99
CA ILE A 29 5.00 -8.38 -7.70
C ILE A 29 4.08 -7.28 -7.14
N GLY A 30 4.52 -6.02 -7.18
CA GLY A 30 3.71 -4.88 -6.74
C GLY A 30 2.39 -4.79 -7.53
N ARG A 31 2.45 -4.95 -8.86
CA ARG A 31 1.27 -4.94 -9.72
C ARG A 31 0.33 -6.12 -9.41
N GLN A 32 0.86 -7.32 -9.18
CA GLN A 32 0.06 -8.48 -8.81
C GLN A 32 -0.66 -8.29 -7.47
N ARG A 33 0.03 -7.74 -6.46
CA ARG A 33 -0.56 -7.41 -5.15
C ARG A 33 -1.68 -6.38 -5.29
N GLN A 34 -1.49 -5.35 -6.11
CA GLN A 34 -2.51 -4.33 -6.36
C GLN A 34 -3.76 -4.94 -7.02
N VAL A 35 -3.59 -5.76 -8.06
CA VAL A 35 -4.71 -6.46 -8.71
C VAL A 35 -5.44 -7.41 -7.76
N ALA A 36 -4.71 -8.09 -6.87
CA ALA A 36 -5.31 -8.95 -5.85
C ALA A 36 -6.14 -8.14 -4.84
N LEU A 37 -5.63 -6.99 -4.37
CA LEU A 37 -6.35 -6.09 -3.49
C LEU A 37 -7.63 -5.56 -4.13
N ASP A 38 -7.55 -5.07 -5.37
CA ASP A 38 -8.71 -4.54 -6.09
C ASP A 38 -9.81 -5.61 -6.25
N ARG A 39 -9.42 -6.85 -6.58
CA ARG A 39 -10.35 -7.99 -6.66
C ARG A 39 -10.95 -8.33 -5.31
N ALA A 40 -10.16 -8.33 -4.24
CA ALA A 40 -10.63 -8.62 -2.90
C ALA A 40 -11.64 -7.56 -2.43
N ILE A 41 -11.35 -6.26 -2.65
CA ILE A 41 -12.27 -5.15 -2.38
C ILE A 41 -13.53 -5.31 -3.24
N ALA A 42 -13.42 -5.61 -4.53
CA ALA A 42 -14.57 -5.79 -5.40
C ALA A 42 -15.49 -6.94 -4.93
N ALA A 43 -14.91 -8.03 -4.40
CA ALA A 43 -15.64 -9.19 -3.88
C ALA A 43 -16.27 -8.98 -2.50
N LEU A 44 -15.97 -7.88 -1.78
CA LEU A 44 -16.58 -7.61 -0.49
C LEU A 44 -18.10 -7.40 -0.63
N PRO A 45 -18.91 -7.99 0.28
CA PRO A 45 -20.34 -7.70 0.36
C PRO A 45 -20.58 -6.20 0.54
N THR A 46 -21.59 -5.65 -0.13
CA THR A 46 -21.92 -4.22 -0.12
C THR A 46 -22.02 -3.64 1.29
N LYS A 47 -22.66 -4.38 2.21
CA LYS A 47 -22.81 -4.00 3.63
C LYS A 47 -21.48 -3.81 4.38
N LEU A 48 -20.38 -4.39 3.91
CA LEU A 48 -19.04 -4.25 4.47
C LEU A 48 -18.20 -3.24 3.66
N LYS A 49 -18.41 -3.20 2.35
CA LYS A 49 -17.72 -2.32 1.41
C LYS A 49 -18.08 -0.84 1.63
N GLU A 50 -19.36 -0.52 1.76
CA GLU A 50 -19.84 0.86 1.97
C GLU A 50 -19.20 1.52 3.20
N PRO A 51 -19.26 0.94 4.42
CA PRO A 51 -18.54 1.47 5.58
C PRO A 51 -17.04 1.63 5.36
N LEU A 52 -16.40 0.66 4.70
CA LEU A 52 -14.96 0.69 4.44
C LEU A 52 -14.58 1.85 3.51
N ILE A 53 -15.37 2.08 2.45
CA ILE A 53 -15.15 3.20 1.52
C ILE A 53 -15.27 4.52 2.26
N LEU A 54 -16.37 4.73 2.97
CA LEU A 54 -16.64 5.97 3.70
C LEU A 54 -15.56 6.27 4.74
N THR A 55 -15.06 5.28 5.46
CA THR A 55 -14.08 5.53 6.53
C THR A 55 -12.63 5.57 6.05
N CYS A 56 -12.27 4.81 5.01
CA CYS A 56 -10.87 4.66 4.58
C CYS A 56 -10.51 5.43 3.31
N PHE A 57 -11.49 5.81 2.50
CA PHE A 57 -11.26 6.55 1.25
C PHE A 57 -11.83 7.97 1.34
N GLU A 58 -12.93 8.15 2.06
CA GLU A 58 -13.56 9.47 2.27
C GLU A 58 -13.21 10.07 3.65
N ASP A 59 -12.37 9.40 4.45
CA ASP A 59 -11.92 9.81 5.79
C ASP A 59 -13.07 10.21 6.76
N LEU A 60 -14.27 9.67 6.56
CA LEU A 60 -15.40 9.94 7.45
C LEU A 60 -15.23 9.23 8.79
N SER A 61 -15.64 9.90 9.85
CA SER A 61 -15.73 9.29 11.17
C SER A 61 -16.78 8.16 11.18
N HIS A 62 -16.63 7.19 12.09
CA HIS A 62 -17.62 6.12 12.24
C HIS A 62 -19.02 6.64 12.57
N GLN A 63 -19.10 7.80 13.23
CA GLN A 63 -20.36 8.47 13.51
C GLN A 63 -20.99 9.03 12.24
N ALA A 64 -20.25 9.83 11.46
CA ALA A 64 -20.74 10.42 10.23
C ALA A 64 -21.13 9.35 9.17
N ALA A 65 -20.31 8.30 9.04
CA ALA A 65 -20.65 7.16 8.17
C ALA A 65 -21.89 6.40 8.66
N GLY A 66 -22.10 6.32 9.98
CA GLY A 66 -23.30 5.71 10.58
C GLY A 66 -24.56 6.53 10.28
N GLU A 67 -24.49 7.84 10.46
CA GLU A 67 -25.55 8.78 10.13
C GLU A 67 -25.92 8.70 8.64
N LEU A 68 -24.93 8.64 7.75
CA LEU A 68 -25.15 8.53 6.30
C LEU A 68 -25.80 7.20 5.89
N LEU A 69 -25.40 6.08 6.52
CA LEU A 69 -25.90 4.75 6.20
C LEU A 69 -27.12 4.33 7.04
N GLY A 70 -27.63 5.20 7.92
CA GLY A 70 -28.77 4.92 8.80
C GLY A 70 -28.50 3.81 9.83
N VAL A 71 -27.26 3.67 10.30
CA VAL A 71 -26.85 2.65 11.29
C VAL A 71 -26.02 3.26 12.41
N SER A 72 -25.90 2.57 13.54
CA SER A 72 -25.07 3.07 14.64
C SER A 72 -23.57 3.06 14.30
N ALA A 73 -22.81 3.99 14.89
CA ALA A 73 -21.35 4.00 14.80
C ALA A 73 -20.71 2.65 15.20
N LYS A 74 -21.30 1.95 16.19
CA LYS A 74 -20.86 0.61 16.60
C LYS A 74 -21.05 -0.45 15.50
N THR A 75 -22.10 -0.31 14.70
CA THR A 75 -22.35 -1.16 13.53
C THR A 75 -21.30 -0.88 12.44
N ILE A 76 -20.94 0.39 12.22
CA ILE A 76 -19.88 0.78 11.29
C ILE A 76 -18.55 0.18 11.71
N GLU A 77 -18.12 0.38 12.96
CA GLU A 77 -16.89 -0.19 13.53
C GLU A 77 -16.80 -1.70 13.28
N THR A 78 -17.89 -2.42 13.59
CA THR A 78 -17.95 -3.88 13.41
C THR A 78 -17.87 -4.28 11.93
N ARG A 79 -18.52 -3.54 11.04
CA ARG A 79 -18.50 -3.81 9.60
C ARG A 79 -17.11 -3.54 9.02
N VAL A 80 -16.47 -2.44 9.39
CA VAL A 80 -15.09 -2.11 8.98
C VAL A 80 -14.12 -3.17 9.47
N TYR A 81 -14.22 -3.59 10.73
CA TYR A 81 -13.40 -4.68 11.27
C TYR A 81 -13.55 -5.97 10.45
N ARG A 82 -14.79 -6.38 10.17
CA ARG A 82 -15.08 -7.58 9.37
C ARG A 82 -14.62 -7.43 7.91
N ALA A 83 -14.74 -6.23 7.33
CA ALA A 83 -14.24 -5.91 5.99
C ALA A 83 -12.72 -6.12 5.93
N ARG A 84 -11.98 -5.54 6.88
CA ARG A 84 -10.52 -5.69 6.98
C ARG A 84 -10.10 -7.14 7.16
N ARG A 85 -10.78 -7.89 8.04
CA ARG A 85 -10.51 -9.34 8.21
C ARG A 85 -10.69 -10.13 6.91
N LYS A 86 -11.78 -9.87 6.18
CA LYS A 86 -12.00 -10.54 4.89
C LYS A 86 -10.95 -10.18 3.86
N LEU A 87 -10.49 -8.93 3.84
CA LEU A 87 -9.39 -8.51 2.96
C LEU A 87 -8.08 -9.19 3.36
N SER A 88 -7.75 -9.26 4.66
CA SER A 88 -6.56 -9.96 5.16
C SER A 88 -6.59 -11.45 4.81
N GLU A 89 -7.74 -12.11 4.97
CA GLU A 89 -7.93 -13.52 4.60
C GLU A 89 -7.79 -13.73 3.08
N ALA A 90 -8.41 -12.87 2.26
CA ALA A 90 -8.35 -12.96 0.80
C ALA A 90 -6.94 -12.70 0.22
N LEU A 91 -6.13 -11.90 0.92
CA LEU A 91 -4.78 -11.54 0.52
C LEU A 91 -3.70 -12.42 1.16
N GLY A 92 -4.08 -13.39 1.99
CA GLY A 92 -3.13 -14.22 2.72
C GLY A 92 -2.31 -13.47 3.79
N LEU A 93 -2.69 -12.24 4.13
CA LEU A 93 -1.97 -11.39 5.10
C LEU A 93 -2.10 -11.87 6.56
N ASN A 94 -2.87 -12.94 6.81
CA ASN A 94 -2.93 -13.60 8.11
C ASN A 94 -1.68 -14.46 8.39
N GLU A 95 -0.85 -14.72 7.39
CA GLU A 95 0.54 -15.13 7.58
C GLU A 95 1.38 -13.85 7.59
N ILE A 96 1.58 -13.28 8.78
CA ILE A 96 2.70 -12.38 9.00
C ILE A 96 3.95 -13.24 8.80
N ASP A 97 4.45 -13.34 7.56
CA ASP A 97 5.82 -13.75 7.31
C ASP A 97 6.73 -12.68 7.92
N PRO A 98 7.47 -12.97 9.01
CA PRO A 98 8.38 -12.02 9.60
C PRO A 98 9.70 -12.04 8.82
N VAL A 99 9.71 -11.58 7.56
CA VAL A 99 10.95 -11.33 6.82
C VAL A 99 10.73 -10.18 5.83
N VAL A 100 11.12 -8.97 6.24
CA VAL A 100 12.16 -8.14 5.58
C VAL A 100 12.85 -7.31 6.66
#